data_AF-A0A7S3G388-F1
#
_entry.id   AF-A0A7S3G388-F1
#
_cell.length_a   1.000
_cell.length_b   1.000
_cell.length_c   1.000
_cell.angle_alpha   90.00
_cell.angle_beta   90.00
_cell.angle_gamma   90.00
#
_symmetry.space_group_name_H-M   'P 1'
#
loop_
_entity.id
_entity.type
_entity.pdbx_description
1 polymer ?
#
loop_
_entity_poly.entity_id
_entity_poly.type
_entity_poly.pdbx_seq_one_letter_code
_entity_poly.pdbx_strand_id
1 'polypeptide(L)'
;NSEMGNIDNGKKDGKDERQNFQMKIDHILDEITEAGALPVSSFDSNTNSRKIEIVASLVQKAPNLAGIARTAEVLGVERVCVHNKAKLLKDEIFKQVSVTAEKWLPIEEVT
;
A
#
# COMPACT_ATOMS: atom_id res chain seq x y z
N ASN A 1 -8.65 -52.05 -18.80
CA ASN A 1 -7.31 -51.48 -18.69
C ASN A 1 -7.28 -50.17 -19.46
N SER A 2 -7.76 -49.09 -18.85
CA SER A 2 -7.02 -48.18 -17.95
C SER A 2 -6.44 -47.04 -18.79
N GLU A 3 -7.14 -45.91 -18.86
CA GLU A 3 -6.94 -44.66 -18.06
C GLU A 3 -6.12 -43.66 -18.89
N MET A 4 -6.77 -42.61 -19.43
CA MET A 4 -6.86 -41.25 -18.86
C MET A 4 -5.52 -40.55 -18.66
N GLY A 5 -5.38 -39.36 -19.23
CA GLY A 5 -4.25 -38.47 -18.95
C GLY A 5 -4.22 -37.22 -19.82
N ASN A 6 -5.25 -36.37 -19.72
CA ASN A 6 -5.28 -35.01 -20.26
C ASN A 6 -4.90 -34.06 -19.13
N ILE A 7 -3.80 -33.29 -19.21
CA ILE A 7 -3.53 -32.17 -18.30
C ILE A 7 -2.88 -31.01 -19.05
N ASP A 8 -3.71 -30.01 -19.34
CA ASP A 8 -3.36 -28.61 -19.57
C ASP A 8 -2.93 -27.99 -18.23
N ASN A 9 -1.78 -27.30 -18.19
CA ASN A 9 -1.29 -26.62 -17.00
C ASN A 9 -0.93 -25.16 -17.33
N GLY A 10 -1.88 -24.25 -17.06
CA GLY A 10 -1.70 -23.27 -15.99
C GLY A 10 -0.72 -22.10 -16.21
N LYS A 11 -1.18 -21.06 -16.91
CA LYS A 11 -1.47 -19.72 -16.35
C LYS A 11 -0.44 -19.07 -15.36
N LYS A 12 0.21 -18.00 -15.86
CA LYS A 12 0.24 -16.60 -15.36
C LYS A 12 1.40 -15.98 -14.55
N ASP A 13 1.64 -14.75 -15.00
CA ASP A 13 1.91 -13.48 -14.30
C ASP A 13 3.30 -13.24 -13.71
N GLY A 14 4.09 -12.47 -14.48
CA GLY A 14 5.19 -11.69 -13.97
C GLY A 14 4.72 -10.68 -12.93
N LYS A 15 5.54 -10.48 -11.91
CA LYS A 15 5.42 -9.38 -10.96
C LYS A 15 6.75 -8.66 -10.89
N ASP A 16 6.71 -7.44 -11.38
CA ASP A 16 7.69 -6.38 -11.18
C ASP A 16 7.65 -5.99 -9.68
N GLU A 17 8.67 -6.41 -8.92
CA GLU A 17 8.82 -6.16 -7.48
C GLU A 17 9.14 -4.68 -7.24
N ARG A 18 8.11 -3.86 -7.02
CA ARG A 18 8.31 -2.53 -6.44
C ARG A 18 8.49 -2.67 -4.95
N GLN A 19 9.73 -2.49 -4.52
CA GLN A 19 10.18 -2.43 -3.13
C GLN A 19 9.27 -1.51 -2.30
N ASN A 20 8.80 -2.04 -1.17
CA ASN A 20 7.96 -1.34 -0.22
C ASN A 20 8.82 -0.34 0.59
N PHE A 21 8.68 0.96 0.39
CA PHE A 21 9.60 1.94 1.00
C PHE A 21 9.31 2.25 2.49
N GLN A 22 8.35 1.55 3.12
CA GLN A 22 8.24 1.51 4.57
C GLN A 22 8.70 0.15 5.16
N MET A 23 9.73 -0.47 4.54
CA MET A 23 10.41 -1.69 4.99
C MET A 23 11.67 -1.39 5.82
N LYS A 24 11.55 -1.02 7.10
CA LYS A 24 12.75 -0.97 7.98
C LYS A 24 12.73 -1.93 9.16
N ILE A 25 11.61 -2.59 9.42
CA ILE A 25 11.50 -3.56 10.52
C ILE A 25 11.56 -5.01 10.01
N ASP A 26 11.25 -5.26 8.73
CA ASP A 26 11.11 -6.63 8.22
C ASP A 26 12.44 -7.40 8.09
N HIS A 27 13.55 -6.77 7.73
CA HIS A 27 14.83 -7.48 7.54
C HIS A 27 15.37 -8.18 8.80
N ILE A 28 15.07 -7.64 9.99
CA ILE A 28 15.51 -8.26 11.25
C ILE A 28 14.74 -9.57 11.50
N LEU A 29 13.49 -9.66 11.04
CA LEU A 29 12.64 -10.83 11.26
C LEU A 29 13.10 -12.02 10.42
N ASP A 30 13.53 -11.77 9.19
CA ASP A 30 14.05 -12.80 8.28
C ASP A 30 15.38 -13.37 8.79
N GLU A 31 16.30 -12.51 9.24
CA GLU A 31 17.60 -12.94 9.79
C GLU A 31 17.44 -13.78 11.07
N ILE A 32 16.49 -13.42 11.94
CA ILE A 32 16.17 -14.19 13.17
C ILE A 32 15.50 -15.54 12.82
N THR A 33 14.72 -15.57 11.74
CA THR A 33 14.04 -16.77 11.24
C THR A 33 15.05 -17.75 10.63
N GLU A 34 15.98 -17.26 9.81
CA GLU A 34 17.06 -18.06 9.23
C GLU A 34 18.05 -18.56 10.28
N ALA A 35 18.27 -17.81 11.36
CA ALA A 35 19.06 -18.23 12.51
C ALA A 35 18.40 -19.34 13.35
N GLY A 36 17.19 -19.80 13.00
CA GLY A 36 16.50 -20.93 13.64
C GLY A 36 16.11 -20.67 15.10
N ALA A 37 16.10 -19.41 15.54
CA ALA A 37 15.89 -19.05 16.94
C ALA A 37 14.42 -19.15 17.39
N LEU A 38 13.45 -19.14 16.47
CA LEU A 38 12.01 -19.20 16.78
C LEU A 38 11.20 -19.95 15.68
N PRO A 39 10.22 -20.80 16.04
CA PRO A 39 9.28 -21.38 15.08
C PRO A 39 8.28 -20.32 14.58
N VAL A 40 8.26 -20.10 13.27
CA VAL A 40 7.45 -19.11 12.53
C VAL A 40 5.95 -19.44 12.49
N SER A 41 5.46 -20.38 13.31
CA SER A 41 4.04 -20.77 13.33
C SER A 41 3.16 -19.82 14.16
N SER A 42 3.74 -18.83 14.84
CA SER A 42 2.99 -17.89 15.69
C SER A 42 2.91 -16.46 15.15
N PHE A 43 3.48 -16.20 13.98
CA PHE A 43 3.10 -15.03 13.19
C PHE A 43 2.16 -15.45 12.07
N ASP A 44 1.15 -16.26 12.43
CA ASP A 44 -0.16 -16.13 11.83
C ASP A 44 -0.66 -14.73 12.21
N SER A 45 -0.06 -13.72 11.60
CA SER A 45 -0.64 -12.41 11.55
C SER A 45 -1.89 -12.65 10.73
N ASN A 46 -2.98 -12.92 11.45
CA ASN A 46 -4.32 -12.58 11.04
C ASN A 46 -4.32 -11.06 10.78
N THR A 47 -3.58 -10.67 9.74
CA THR A 47 -3.73 -9.46 8.97
C THR A 47 -5.05 -9.70 8.27
N ASN A 48 -6.13 -9.63 9.05
CA ASN A 48 -7.38 -9.09 8.59
C ASN A 48 -6.98 -7.98 7.63
N SER A 49 -7.14 -8.23 6.34
CA SER A 49 -6.72 -7.36 5.26
C SER A 49 -7.63 -6.15 5.31
N ARG A 50 -7.39 -5.28 6.30
CA ARG A 50 -8.18 -4.10 6.59
C ARG A 50 -7.85 -3.11 5.49
N LYS A 51 -8.61 -3.21 4.42
CA LYS A 51 -8.63 -2.25 3.33
C LYS A 51 -9.30 -0.99 3.86
N ILE A 52 -8.52 0.06 3.99
CA ILE A 52 -9.00 1.37 4.39
C ILE A 52 -8.94 2.26 3.16
N GLU A 53 -10.04 2.94 2.89
CA GLU A 53 -10.15 3.96 1.86
C GLU A 53 -10.61 5.25 2.53
N ILE A 54 -10.00 6.38 2.18
CA ILE A 54 -10.32 7.66 2.78
C ILE A 54 -11.00 8.54 1.74
N VAL A 55 -12.23 8.97 2.04
CA VAL A 55 -12.96 9.93 1.19
C VAL A 55 -12.80 11.33 1.80
N ALA A 56 -11.87 12.11 1.25
CA ALA A 56 -11.55 13.46 1.67
C ALA A 56 -12.09 14.54 0.71
N SER A 57 -13.12 14.22 -0.09
CA SER A 57 -13.70 15.15 -1.07
C SER A 57 -14.25 16.44 -0.47
N LEU A 58 -14.64 16.43 0.80
CA LEU A 58 -15.14 17.61 1.51
C LEU A 58 -14.03 18.45 2.18
N VAL A 59 -12.78 17.99 2.15
CA VAL A 59 -11.64 18.71 2.74
C VAL A 59 -11.06 19.66 1.69
N GLN A 60 -11.13 20.97 1.96
CA GLN A 60 -10.70 21.99 0.98
C GLN A 60 -9.29 22.53 1.19
N LYS A 61 -8.80 22.54 2.44
CA LYS A 61 -7.50 23.14 2.77
C LYS A 61 -6.37 22.19 2.35
N ALA A 62 -5.49 22.65 1.47
CA ALA A 62 -4.31 21.91 1.00
C ALA A 62 -3.44 21.34 2.14
N PRO A 63 -3.13 22.08 3.23
CA PRO A 63 -2.38 21.52 4.37
C PRO A 63 -3.06 20.30 5.02
N ASN A 64 -4.39 20.30 5.10
CA ASN A 64 -5.14 19.22 5.73
C ASN A 64 -5.09 17.97 4.85
N LEU A 65 -5.28 18.14 3.53
CA LEU A 65 -5.15 17.04 2.56
C LEU A 65 -3.72 16.46 2.54
N ALA A 66 -2.70 17.32 2.67
CA ALA A 66 -1.31 16.88 2.76
C ALA A 66 -1.03 16.08 4.04
N GLY A 67 -1.56 16.53 5.18
CA GLY A 67 -1.49 15.78 6.44
C GLY A 67 -2.19 14.43 6.34
N ILE A 68 -3.39 14.40 5.74
CA ILE A 68 -4.12 13.15 5.46
C ILE A 68 -3.28 12.24 4.57
N ALA A 69 -2.70 12.73 3.47
CA ALA A 69 -1.87 11.92 2.58
C ALA A 69 -0.67 11.31 3.31
N ARG A 70 0.05 12.09 4.12
CA ARG A 70 1.19 11.62 4.89
C ARG A 70 0.82 10.57 5.94
N THR A 71 -0.30 10.75 6.63
CA THR A 71 -0.79 9.75 7.59
C THR A 71 -1.29 8.50 6.86
N ALA A 72 -2.03 8.66 5.76
CA ALA A 72 -2.62 7.58 5.00
C ALA A 72 -1.56 6.67 4.34
N GLU A 73 -0.46 7.25 3.86
CA GLU A 73 0.70 6.50 3.36
C GLU A 73 1.27 5.58 4.44
N VAL A 74 1.58 6.13 5.63
CA VAL A 74 2.16 5.36 6.75
C VAL A 74 1.19 4.29 7.27
N LEU A 75 -0.11 4.54 7.21
CA LEU A 75 -1.14 3.59 7.65
C LEU A 75 -1.46 2.49 6.63
N GLY A 76 -0.84 2.50 5.44
CA GLY A 76 -1.12 1.51 4.40
C GLY A 76 -2.55 1.62 3.84
N VAL A 77 -3.09 2.84 3.77
CA VAL A 77 -4.40 3.10 3.17
C VAL A 77 -4.35 2.78 1.67
N GLU A 78 -5.40 2.15 1.15
CA GLU A 78 -5.45 1.69 -0.24
C GLU A 78 -5.53 2.88 -1.21
N ARG A 79 -6.31 3.91 -0.88
CA ARG A 79 -6.40 5.16 -1.64
C ARG A 79 -7.06 6.30 -0.88
N VAL A 80 -6.85 7.52 -1.37
CA VAL A 80 -7.51 8.75 -0.90
C VAL A 80 -8.30 9.40 -2.03
N CYS A 81 -9.61 9.56 -1.87
CA CYS A 81 -10.47 10.27 -2.81
C CYS A 81 -10.54 11.75 -2.47
N VAL A 82 -10.34 12.63 -3.44
CA VAL A 82 -10.38 14.09 -3.30
C VAL A 82 -11.30 14.71 -4.36
N HIS A 83 -11.78 15.93 -4.12
CA HIS A 83 -12.69 16.58 -5.07
C HIS A 83 -12.00 17.12 -6.33
N ASN A 84 -10.75 17.59 -6.22
CA ASN A 84 -10.00 18.11 -7.37
C ASN A 84 -8.52 17.76 -7.23
N LYS A 85 -8.11 16.66 -7.89
CA LYS A 85 -6.75 16.13 -7.82
C LYS A 85 -5.77 17.03 -8.56
N ALA A 86 -6.16 17.55 -9.73
CA ALA A 86 -5.28 18.39 -10.54
C ALA A 86 -4.86 19.68 -9.83
N LYS A 87 -5.78 20.32 -9.10
CA LYS A 87 -5.51 21.50 -8.28
C LYS A 87 -4.61 21.13 -7.10
N LEU A 88 -4.91 20.03 -6.42
CA LEU A 88 -4.16 19.58 -5.25
C LEU A 88 -2.68 19.28 -5.57
N LEU A 89 -2.42 18.51 -6.62
CA LEU A 89 -1.06 18.11 -7.00
C LEU A 89 -0.20 19.27 -7.51
N LYS A 90 -0.82 20.39 -7.91
CA LYS A 90 -0.12 21.63 -8.31
C LYS A 90 0.10 22.58 -7.14
N ASP A 91 -0.54 22.36 -6.00
CA ASP A 91 -0.45 23.24 -4.84
C ASP A 91 0.91 23.08 -4.14
N GLU A 92 1.66 24.17 -4.01
CA GLU A 92 3.00 24.16 -3.40
C GLU A 92 2.96 23.89 -1.89
N ILE A 93 1.91 24.34 -1.21
CA ILE A 93 1.73 24.08 0.23
C ILE A 93 1.46 22.59 0.44
N PHE A 94 0.64 21.98 -0.45
CA PHE A 94 0.42 20.54 -0.42
C PHE A 94 1.74 19.77 -0.54
N LYS A 95 2.56 20.06 -1.56
CA LYS A 95 3.85 19.39 -1.79
C LYS A 95 4.83 19.56 -0.63
N GLN A 96 4.88 20.75 -0.02
CA GLN A 96 5.75 21.02 1.13
C GLN A 96 5.36 20.17 2.35
N VAL A 97 4.06 19.98 2.59
CA VAL A 97 3.56 19.28 3.78
C VAL A 97 3.46 17.76 3.57
N SER A 98 3.13 17.30 2.35
CA SER A 98 2.97 15.89 2.03
C SER A 98 4.31 15.14 2.04
N VAL A 99 5.42 15.85 1.81
CA VAL A 99 6.79 15.29 1.80
C VAL A 99 6.84 14.03 0.92
N THR A 100 6.31 14.15 -0.29
CA THR A 100 6.27 13.10 -1.34
C THR A 100 5.29 11.94 -1.14
N ALA A 101 4.44 11.97 -0.12
CA ALA A 101 3.42 10.94 0.12
C ALA A 101 2.53 10.67 -1.10
N GLU A 102 2.27 11.69 -1.92
CA GLU A 102 1.44 11.59 -3.13
C GLU A 102 2.02 10.72 -4.25
N LYS A 103 3.31 10.34 -4.15
CA LYS A 103 3.96 9.43 -5.11
C LYS A 103 3.73 7.96 -4.77
N TRP A 104 3.45 7.67 -3.50
CA TRP A 104 3.34 6.31 -2.97
C TRP A 104 1.89 5.94 -2.64
N LEU A 105 1.07 6.93 -2.30
CA LEU A 105 -0.34 6.78 -1.99
C LEU A 105 -1.23 7.12 -3.19
N PRO A 106 -2.07 6.20 -3.68
CA PRO A 106 -3.01 6.50 -4.75
C PRO A 106 -4.01 7.59 -4.34
N ILE A 107 -4.00 8.70 -5.08
CA ILE A 107 -5.00 9.77 -4.96
C ILE A 107 -5.93 9.73 -6.16
N GLU A 108 -7.23 9.64 -5.91
CA GLU A 108 -8.30 9.59 -6.93
C GLU A 108 -9.18 10.83 -6.84
N GLU A 109 -9.67 11.30 -8.00
CA GLU A 109 -10.62 12.40 -8.05
C GLU A 109 -12.05 11.84 -8.08
N VAL A 110 -12.94 12.41 -7.27
CA VAL A 110 -14.37 12.07 -7.23
C VAL A 110 -15.22 13.32 -7.48
N THR A 111 -16.10 13.23 -8.49
CA THR A 111 -16.92 14.34 -9.02
C THR A 111 -18.32 14.36 -8.45
#